data_AF-A0A1F3DHV3-F1
#
_entry.id   AF-A0A1F3DHV3-F1
#
_cell.length_a   1.000
_cell.length_b   1.000
_cell.length_c   1.000
_cell.angle_alpha   90.00
_cell.angle_beta   90.00
_cell.angle_gamma   90.00
#
_symmetry.space_group_name_H-M   'P 1'
#
loop_
_entity.id
_entity.type
_entity.pdbx_description
1 polymer ?
#
loop_
_entity_poly.entity_id
_entity_poly.type
_entity_poly.pdbx_seq_one_letter_code
_entity_poly.pdbx_strand_id
1 'polypeptide(L)' 'MSLDSWLSDDILQKIAMENNLSETAFYVKEDNQFKIRWFTATTEVDLCGHATLASAYVIYGWEHKFNR' A
#
# COMPACT_ATOMS: atom_id res chain seq x y z
N MET A 1 -1.66 3.20 0.92
CA MET A 1 -0.96 4.13 1.81
C MET A 1 0.50 4.15 1.40
N SER A 2 1.05 5.34 1.15
CA SER A 2 2.48 5.51 0.88
C SER A 2 3.29 5.35 2.17
N LEU A 3 4.44 4.72 2.07
CA LEU A 3 5.44 4.58 3.13
C LEU A 3 6.81 4.98 2.59
N ASP A 4 7.62 5.65 3.41
CA ASP A 4 9.01 6.00 3.06
C ASP A 4 9.94 4.77 3.10
N SER A 5 9.63 3.81 3.96
CA SER A 5 10.35 2.54 4.09
C SER A 5 9.43 1.46 4.66
N TRP A 6 9.81 0.19 4.50
CA TRP A 6 9.02 -0.92 5.02
C TRP A 6 9.04 -0.96 6.55
N LEU A 7 7.85 -0.91 7.15
CA LEU A 7 7.64 -1.19 8.56
C LEU A 7 7.63 -2.70 8.80
N SER A 8 7.71 -3.11 10.07
CA SER A 8 7.57 -4.52 10.42
C SER A 8 6.14 -5.02 10.14
N ASP A 9 6.01 -6.31 9.84
CA ASP A 9 4.73 -6.93 9.51
C ASP A 9 3.68 -6.76 10.62
N ASP A 10 4.10 -6.78 11.89
CA ASP A 10 3.23 -6.51 13.04
C ASP A 10 2.62 -5.10 12.99
N ILE A 11 3.41 -4.09 12.60
CA ILE A 11 2.92 -2.71 12.51
C ILE A 11 1.99 -2.58 11.30
N LEU A 12 2.34 -3.15 10.16
CA LEU A 12 1.50 -3.13 8.95
C LEU A 12 0.15 -3.82 9.21
N GLN A 13 0.16 -4.96 9.91
CA GLN A 13 -1.03 -5.69 10.29
C GLN A 13 -1.90 -4.90 11.27
N LYS A 14 -1.30 -4.23 12.26
CA LYS A 14 -2.02 -3.35 13.20
C LYS A 14 -2.68 -2.18 12.48
N ILE A 15 -1.99 -1.55 11.52
CA ILE A 15 -2.56 -0.45 10.73
C ILE A 15 -3.72 -0.97 9.86
N ALA A 16 -3.54 -2.12 9.21
CA ALA A 16 -4.61 -2.72 8.40
C ALA A 16 -5.84 -3.08 9.24
N MET A 17 -5.62 -3.58 10.46
CA MET A 17 -6.68 -3.87 11.43
C MET A 17 -7.38 -2.59 11.90
N GLU A 18 -6.63 -1.54 12.24
CA GLU A 18 -7.19 -0.25 12.69
C GLU A 18 -8.03 0.43 11.61
N ASN A 19 -7.61 0.33 10.34
CA ASN A 19 -8.39 0.87 9.22
C ASN A 19 -9.75 0.15 9.07
N ASN A 20 -9.85 -1.11 9.50
CA ASN A 20 -11.07 -1.93 9.43
C ASN A 20 -11.74 -1.93 8.05
N LEU A 21 -10.92 -1.94 6.99
CA LEU A 21 -11.33 -2.05 5.59
C LEU A 21 -11.11 -3.48 5.09
N SER A 22 -11.74 -3.83 3.96
CA SER A 22 -11.55 -5.13 3.31
C SER A 22 -10.07 -5.42 3.04
N GLU A 23 -9.35 -4.45 2.48
CA GLU A 23 -7.92 -4.52 2.25
C GLU A 23 -7.27 -3.14 2.41
N THR A 24 -6.09 -3.11 3.01
CA THR A 24 -5.18 -1.98 3.04
C THR A 24 -3.96 -2.31 2.17
N ALA A 25 -3.76 -1.54 1.11
CA ALA A 25 -2.53 -1.61 0.30
C ALA A 25 -1.48 -0.65 0.85
N PHE A 26 -0.28 -1.13 1.14
CA PHE A 26 0.88 -0.32 1.47
C PHE A 26 1.86 -0.33 0.32
N TYR A 27 2.49 0.81 0.03
CA TYR A 27 3.48 0.86 -1.03
C TYR A 27 4.67 1.74 -0.65
N VAL A 28 5.86 1.31 -1.07
CA VAL A 28 7.11 2.07 -0.93
C VAL A 28 7.65 2.35 -2.33
N LYS A 29 8.13 3.57 -2.54
CA LYS A 29 8.83 3.96 -3.76
C LYS A 29 10.31 3.64 -3.60
N GLU A 30 10.82 2.72 -4.40
CA GLU A 30 12.25 2.39 -4.46
C GLU A 30 12.76 2.68 -5.87
N ASP A 31 13.62 3.69 -5.98
CA ASP A 31 14.15 4.21 -7.25
C ASP A 31 13.04 4.48 -8.28
N ASN A 32 12.94 3.62 -9.29
CA ASN A 32 12.02 3.71 -10.41
C ASN A 32 10.90 2.66 -10.36
N GLN A 33 10.72 2.01 -9.21
CA GLN A 33 9.73 0.96 -8.98
C GLN A 33 8.91 1.24 -7.71
N PHE A 34 7.69 0.73 -7.70
CA PHE A 34 6.83 0.74 -6.52
C PHE A 34 6.65 -0.69 -6.07
N LYS A 35 7.06 -0.98 -4.84
CA LYS A 35 6.73 -2.25 -4.19
C LYS A 35 5.43 -2.06 -3.43
N ILE A 36 4.51 -2.99 -3.60
CA ILE A 36 3.18 -2.95 -2.98
C ILE A 36 3.00 -4.24 -2.17
N ARG A 37 2.42 -4.12 -0.97
CA ARG A 37 1.98 -5.22 -0.13
C ARG A 37 0.51 -5.00 0.26
N TRP A 38 -0.25 -6.07 0.43
CA TRP A 38 -1.68 -5.98 0.73
C TRP A 38 -2.00 -6.73 2.02
N PHE A 39 -2.72 -6.07 2.90
CA PHE A 39 -3.13 -6.64 4.18
C PHE A 39 -4.64 -6.54 4.34
N THR A 40 -5.26 -7.63 4.73
CA THR A 40 -6.59 -7.62 5.35
C THR A 40 -6.45 -7.27 6.83
N ALA A 41 -7.56 -7.12 7.55
CA ALA A 41 -7.54 -6.89 8.99
C ALA A 41 -6.87 -8.03 9.80
N THR A 42 -6.71 -9.21 9.22
CA THR A 42 -6.18 -10.40 9.92
C THR A 42 -4.91 -10.98 9.33
N THR A 43 -4.62 -10.76 8.04
CA THR A 43 -3.46 -11.36 7.37
C THR A 43 -3.01 -10.63 6.12
N GLU A 44 -1.76 -10.82 5.73
CA GLU A 44 -1.22 -10.42 4.42
C GLU A 44 -1.78 -11.31 3.30
N VAL A 45 -2.04 -10.73 2.14
CA VAL A 45 -2.54 -11.44 0.95
C VAL A 45 -1.63 -11.21 -0.24
N ASP A 46 -1.41 -12.26 -1.03
CA ASP A 46 -0.42 -12.26 -2.12
C ASP A 46 -0.77 -11.31 -3.27
N LEU A 47 -2.07 -11.11 -3.57
CA LEU A 47 -2.53 -10.19 -4.61
C LEU A 47 -4.00 -9.84 -4.46
N CYS A 48 -4.33 -8.55 -4.53
CA CYS A 48 -5.71 -8.09 -4.73
C CYS A 48 -5.77 -7.13 -5.93
N GLY A 49 -6.47 -7.54 -7.00
CA GLY A 49 -6.51 -6.80 -8.27
C GLY A 49 -7.09 -5.39 -8.13
N HIS A 50 -8.18 -5.24 -7.38
CA HIS A 50 -8.81 -3.93 -7.14
C HIS A 50 -7.91 -3.00 -6.32
N ALA A 51 -7.20 -3.54 -5.33
CA ALA A 51 -6.26 -2.78 -4.51
C ALA A 51 -4.99 -2.36 -5.30
N THR A 52 -4.57 -3.17 -6.28
CA THR A 52 -3.50 -2.84 -7.21
C THR A 52 -3.89 -1.67 -8.11
N LEU A 53 -5.09 -1.70 -8.69
CA LEU A 53 -5.61 -0.62 -9.52
C LEU A 53 -5.78 0.69 -8.73
N ALA A 54 -6.33 0.61 -7.51
CA ALA A 54 -6.45 1.76 -6.63
C ALA A 54 -5.08 2.37 -6.28
N SER A 55 -4.07 1.53 -6.00
CA SER A 55 -2.71 1.98 -5.73
C SER A 55 -2.09 2.67 -6.95
N ALA A 56 -2.25 2.10 -8.14
CA ALA A 56 -1.79 2.72 -9.39
C ALA A 56 -2.46 4.08 -9.62
N TYR A 57 -3.77 4.20 -9.39
CA TYR A 57 -4.47 5.48 -9.53
C TYR A 57 -3.90 6.57 -8.59
N VAL A 58 -3.59 6.22 -7.33
CA VAL A 58 -2.99 7.17 -6.39
C VAL A 58 -1.57 7.55 -6.81
N ILE A 59 -0.75 6.57 -7.19
CA ILE A 59 0.64 6.80 -7.65
C ILE A 59 0.67 7.70 -8.90
N TYR A 60 -0.13 7.39 -9.91
CA TYR A 60 -0.17 8.18 -11.14
C TYR A 60 -0.89 9.53 -10.97
N GLY A 61 -1.89 9.60 -10.09
CA GLY A 61 -2.69 10.81 -9.89
C GLY A 61 -2.07 11.84 -8.97
N TRP A 62 -1.46 11.42 -7.85
CA TRP A 62 -1.00 12.30 -6.79
C TRP A 62 0.52 12.43 -6.75
N GLU A 63 1.26 11.31 -6.71
CA GLU A 63 2.73 11.32 -6.65
C GLU A 63 3.34 11.89 -7.94
N HIS A 64 2.78 11.57 -9.10
CA HIS A 64 3.27 12.10 -10.38
C HIS A 64 2.98 13.60 -10.58
N LYS A 65 1.99 14.15 -9.86
CA LYS A 65 1.63 15.58 -9.91
C LYS A 65 2.43 16.44 -8.95
N PHE A 66 2.82 15.91 -7.79
CA PHE A 66 3.54 16.65 -6.74
C PHE A 66 5.06 16.53 -6.84
N ASN A 67 5.59 15.57 -7.59
CA ASN A 67 7.03 15.39 -7.81
C ASN A 67 7.49 15.94 -9.18
N ARG A 68 6.76 16.93 -9.70
CA ARG A 68 7.06 17.71 -10.92
C ARG A 68 7.40 19.14 -10.58
#